data_AF-A0A556C5S2-F1
#
_entry.id   AF-A0A556C5S2-F1
#
_cell.length_a   1.000
_cell.length_b   1.000
_cell.length_c   1.000
_cell.angle_alpha   90.00
_cell.angle_beta   90.00
_cell.angle_gamma   90.00
#
_symmetry.space_group_name_H-M   'P 1'
#
loop_
_entity.id
_entity.type
_entity.pdbx_description
1 polymer ?
#
loop_
_entity_poly.entity_id
_entity_poly.type
_entity_poly.pdbx_seq_one_letter_code
_entity_poly.pdbx_strand_id
1 'polypeptide(L)'
;MLAACAILFTGVGLSADIQPVEAKPKSSTVMWSAKIKGKTAILRYGTKNWGYTHIKRGGTHGRKFNHELTRAAQKQWKRALNGPKYTKGTKRIYRSHYAVGKKKEKRTMRVIYSTNKKIGMITAYWGRGHISASKC
;
A
#
# COMPACT_ATOMS: atom_id res chain seq x y z
N MET A 1 -2.84 68.94 16.00
CA MET A 1 -3.46 67.82 16.75
C MET A 1 -4.50 67.17 15.85
N LEU A 2 -4.40 65.85 15.68
CA LEU A 2 -5.43 64.81 15.36
C LEU A 2 -6.74 65.23 14.63
N ALA A 3 -7.29 64.52 13.64
CA ALA A 3 -7.05 63.18 13.12
C ALA A 3 -7.72 63.07 11.72
N ALA A 4 -7.05 62.45 10.75
CA ALA A 4 -7.67 62.00 9.50
C ALA A 4 -7.89 60.49 9.59
N CYS A 5 -9.11 60.09 9.92
CA CYS A 5 -9.57 58.70 9.82
C CYS A 5 -10.38 58.56 8.53
N ALA A 6 -9.81 57.95 7.50
CA ALA A 6 -10.56 57.22 6.47
C ALA A 6 -9.58 56.59 5.48
N ILE A 7 -9.35 55.27 5.57
CA ILE A 7 -9.33 54.41 4.37
C ILE A 7 -10.01 53.09 4.75
N LEU A 8 -11.25 52.94 4.30
CA LEU A 8 -11.95 51.67 4.17
C LEU A 8 -11.21 50.83 3.12
N PHE A 9 -10.44 49.84 3.55
CA PHE A 9 -10.00 48.77 2.67
C PHE A 9 -11.10 47.70 2.61
N THR A 10 -11.97 47.80 1.61
CA THR A 10 -12.73 46.66 1.09
C THR A 10 -11.77 45.77 0.31
N GLY A 11 -10.99 44.97 1.03
CA GLY A 11 -10.15 43.91 0.47
C GLY A 11 -10.94 42.61 0.45
N VAL A 12 -11.54 42.32 -0.71
CA VAL A 12 -12.22 41.06 -1.02
C VAL A 12 -11.25 39.90 -0.75
N GLY A 13 -11.71 38.93 0.03
CA GLY A 13 -10.94 37.76 0.40
C GLY A 13 -10.48 36.98 -0.83
N LEU A 14 -9.19 36.67 -0.85
CA LEU A 14 -8.65 35.50 -1.52
C LEU A 14 -7.45 35.03 -0.70
N SER A 15 -7.71 34.49 0.50
CA SER A 15 -6.81 33.47 1.04
C SER A 15 -6.94 32.26 0.14
N ALA A 16 -6.23 32.28 -0.99
CA ALA A 16 -5.83 31.04 -1.61
C ALA A 16 -4.94 30.36 -0.57
N ASP A 17 -5.54 29.47 0.22
CA ASP A 17 -4.82 28.41 0.90
C ASP A 17 -4.10 27.62 -0.21
N ILE A 18 -2.92 28.11 -0.61
CA ILE A 18 -1.95 27.34 -1.35
C ILE A 18 -1.47 26.30 -0.36
N GLN A 19 -2.25 25.24 -0.22
CA GLN A 19 -1.78 24.04 0.43
C GLN A 19 -0.50 23.65 -0.33
N PRO A 20 0.66 23.53 0.34
CA PRO A 20 1.88 23.15 -0.33
C PRO A 20 1.60 21.85 -1.06
N VAL A 21 1.84 21.83 -2.38
CA VAL A 21 1.70 20.62 -3.19
C VAL A 21 2.60 19.57 -2.54
N GLU A 22 1.99 18.64 -1.82
CA GLU A 22 2.71 17.65 -1.02
C GLU A 22 3.64 16.88 -1.97
N ALA A 23 4.95 17.11 -1.84
CA ALA A 23 5.92 16.57 -2.77
C ALA A 23 5.81 15.04 -2.75
N LYS A 24 5.52 14.45 -3.93
CA LYS A 24 5.36 13.00 -4.02
C LYS A 24 6.65 12.32 -3.54
N PRO A 25 6.56 11.33 -2.63
CA PRO A 25 7.74 10.63 -2.14
C PRO A 25 8.54 10.00 -3.29
N LYS A 26 9.87 9.99 -3.18
CA LYS A 26 10.74 9.31 -4.14
C LYS A 26 10.45 7.81 -4.12
N SER A 27 10.70 7.12 -5.24
CA SER A 27 10.49 5.66 -5.34
C SER A 27 11.32 4.83 -4.34
N SER A 28 12.41 5.42 -3.82
CA SER A 28 13.23 4.87 -2.74
C SER A 28 12.62 5.01 -1.35
N THR A 29 11.65 5.90 -1.13
CA THR A 29 11.03 6.12 0.19
C THR A 29 10.38 4.84 0.69
N VAL A 30 10.75 4.42 1.91
CA VAL A 30 10.18 3.25 2.58
C VAL A 30 8.85 3.63 3.22
N MET A 31 7.78 2.94 2.84
CA MET A 31 6.42 3.18 3.35
C MET A 31 6.04 2.18 4.44
N TRP A 32 6.62 0.97 4.40
CA TRP A 32 6.39 -0.06 5.41
C TRP A 32 7.57 -1.04 5.41
N SER A 33 7.90 -1.59 6.59
CA SER A 33 8.87 -2.67 6.70
C SER A 33 8.50 -3.67 7.79
N ALA A 34 8.96 -4.91 7.64
CA ALA A 34 8.82 -5.94 8.66
C ALA A 34 9.98 -6.92 8.63
N LYS A 35 10.38 -7.42 9.80
CA LYS A 35 11.28 -8.57 9.93
C LYS A 35 10.49 -9.86 9.71
N ILE A 36 10.92 -10.66 8.74
CA ILE A 36 10.32 -11.93 8.32
C ILE A 36 11.43 -12.96 8.23
N LYS A 37 11.42 -13.97 9.10
CA LYS A 37 12.42 -15.07 9.12
C LYS A 37 13.87 -14.57 9.02
N GLY A 38 14.23 -13.61 9.86
CA GLY A 38 15.56 -12.97 9.90
C GLY A 38 15.86 -11.97 8.77
N LYS A 39 14.98 -11.80 7.79
CA LYS A 39 15.17 -10.86 6.65
C LYS A 39 14.21 -9.68 6.75
N THR A 40 14.62 -8.49 6.30
CA THR A 40 13.74 -7.32 6.24
C THR A 40 12.95 -7.34 4.92
N ALA A 41 11.62 -7.41 5.02
CA ALA A 41 10.70 -7.08 3.93
C ALA A 41 10.42 -5.58 3.95
N ILE A 42 10.40 -4.95 2.78
CA ILE A 42 10.27 -3.51 2.59
C ILE A 42 9.23 -3.24 1.49
N LEU A 43 8.25 -2.41 1.81
CA LEU A 43 7.40 -1.74 0.86
C LEU A 43 7.92 -0.32 0.66
N ARG A 44 8.19 0.05 -0.59
CA ARG A 44 8.56 1.42 -0.96
C ARG A 44 7.40 2.11 -1.67
N TYR A 45 7.49 3.43 -1.82
CA TYR A 45 6.50 4.21 -2.57
C TYR A 45 6.30 3.64 -3.99
N GLY A 46 7.40 3.24 -4.63
CA GLY A 46 7.39 2.51 -5.90
C GLY A 46 6.89 3.32 -7.09
N THR A 47 6.37 2.63 -8.10
CA THR A 47 5.85 3.21 -9.35
C THR A 47 4.44 2.71 -9.63
N LYS A 48 3.82 3.09 -10.75
CA LYS A 48 2.55 2.49 -11.20
C LYS A 48 2.61 0.98 -11.42
N ASN A 49 3.82 0.41 -11.56
CA ASN A 49 4.04 -1.00 -11.88
C ASN A 49 4.41 -1.86 -10.65
N TRP A 50 4.82 -1.26 -9.52
CA TRP A 50 5.20 -1.98 -8.31
C TRP A 50 5.18 -1.08 -7.06
N GLY A 51 5.11 -1.66 -5.86
CA GLY A 51 5.19 -0.92 -4.61
C GLY A 51 3.87 -0.27 -4.18
N TYR A 52 3.95 0.67 -3.25
CA TYR A 52 2.78 1.29 -2.61
C TYR A 52 1.87 1.97 -3.64
N THR A 53 2.44 2.69 -4.62
CA THR A 53 1.69 3.35 -5.69
C THR A 53 0.90 2.35 -6.54
N HIS A 54 1.50 1.21 -6.89
CA HIS A 54 0.82 0.16 -7.64
C HIS A 54 -0.34 -0.47 -6.86
N ILE A 55 -0.12 -0.74 -5.57
CA ILE A 55 -1.13 -1.30 -4.66
C ILE A 55 -2.28 -0.31 -4.46
N LYS A 56 -1.98 0.98 -4.21
CA LYS A 56 -2.98 2.05 -4.08
C LYS A 56 -3.84 2.19 -5.34
N ARG A 57 -3.26 1.95 -6.52
CA ARG A 57 -3.97 1.97 -7.82
C ARG A 57 -4.68 0.65 -8.16
N GLY A 58 -4.67 -0.34 -7.27
CA GLY A 58 -5.43 -1.58 -7.42
C GLY A 58 -4.73 -2.72 -8.17
N GLY A 59 -3.43 -2.60 -8.46
CA GLY A 59 -2.57 -3.67 -8.97
C GLY A 59 -3.13 -4.60 -10.07
N THR A 60 -2.53 -5.77 -10.28
CA THR A 60 -3.02 -6.80 -11.23
C THR A 60 -4.24 -7.59 -10.71
N HIS A 61 -5.26 -6.91 -10.18
CA HIS A 61 -6.57 -7.53 -9.97
C HIS A 61 -7.73 -6.54 -10.15
N GLY A 62 -8.26 -6.47 -11.37
CA GLY A 62 -9.57 -5.87 -11.68
C GLY A 62 -9.77 -4.40 -11.28
N ARG A 63 -8.70 -3.63 -11.04
CA ARG A 63 -8.73 -2.23 -10.57
C ARG A 63 -9.56 -2.02 -9.29
N LYS A 64 -9.73 -3.06 -8.47
CA LYS A 64 -10.61 -3.04 -7.28
C LYS A 64 -9.85 -3.32 -5.98
N PHE A 65 -10.46 -2.88 -4.87
CA PHE A 65 -9.95 -2.76 -3.49
C PHE A 65 -9.47 -4.04 -2.77
N ASN A 66 -9.09 -5.12 -3.47
CA ASN A 66 -8.46 -6.25 -2.79
C ASN A 66 -7.06 -5.91 -2.24
N HIS A 67 -6.54 -4.72 -2.53
CA HIS A 67 -5.26 -4.16 -2.14
C HIS A 67 -5.35 -3.20 -0.94
N GLU A 68 -6.11 -3.60 0.08
CA GLU A 68 -6.40 -2.75 1.25
C GLU A 68 -5.10 -2.33 1.98
N LEU A 69 -4.98 -1.05 2.31
CA LEU A 69 -3.79 -0.45 2.94
C LEU A 69 -3.94 -0.25 4.45
N THR A 70 -5.07 -0.64 5.03
CA THR A 70 -5.37 -0.47 6.45
C THR A 70 -4.36 -1.23 7.32
N ARG A 71 -4.21 -0.81 8.58
CA ARG A 71 -3.35 -1.52 9.55
C ARG A 71 -3.73 -3.00 9.68
N ALA A 72 -5.02 -3.32 9.57
CA ALA A 72 -5.50 -4.69 9.58
C ALA A 72 -4.97 -5.49 8.39
N ALA A 73 -5.07 -4.94 7.16
CA ALA A 73 -4.53 -5.58 5.97
C ALA A 73 -3.01 -5.76 6.04
N GLN A 74 -2.26 -4.77 6.55
CA GLN A 74 -0.80 -4.87 6.76
C GLN A 74 -0.43 -5.98 7.76
N LYS A 75 -1.21 -6.18 8.83
CA LYS A 75 -1.04 -7.33 9.73
C LYS A 75 -1.22 -8.65 8.99
N GLN A 76 -2.19 -8.72 8.07
CA GLN A 76 -2.39 -9.91 7.23
C GLN A 76 -1.26 -10.11 6.22
N TRP A 77 -0.70 -9.05 5.66
CA TRP A 77 0.50 -9.15 4.82
C TRP A 77 1.68 -9.73 5.60
N LYS A 78 1.92 -9.25 6.82
CA LYS A 78 2.96 -9.78 7.71
C LYS A 78 2.75 -11.27 7.99
N ARG A 79 1.51 -11.68 8.25
CA ARG A 79 1.17 -13.09 8.46
C ARG A 79 1.36 -13.94 7.19
N ALA A 80 0.94 -13.45 6.03
CA ALA A 80 1.21 -14.10 4.74
C ALA A 80 2.71 -14.28 4.49
N LEU A 81 3.51 -13.24 4.75
CA LEU A 81 4.97 -13.26 4.60
C LEU A 81 5.65 -14.28 5.52
N ASN A 82 5.08 -14.58 6.69
CA ASN A 82 5.53 -15.66 7.57
C ASN A 82 5.07 -17.05 7.13
N GLY A 83 4.03 -17.12 6.29
CA GLY A 83 3.44 -18.35 5.79
C GLY A 83 4.27 -19.09 4.72
N PRO A 84 3.66 -20.09 4.05
CA PRO A 84 4.30 -20.85 3.00
C PRO A 84 4.64 -19.95 1.79
N LYS A 85 5.85 -20.13 1.28
CA LYS A 85 6.41 -19.41 0.13
C LYS A 85 6.38 -20.29 -1.10
N TYR A 86 6.07 -19.70 -2.25
CA TYR A 86 6.31 -20.26 -3.57
C TYR A 86 7.13 -19.29 -4.41
N THR A 87 8.04 -19.80 -5.21
CA THR A 87 8.90 -18.98 -6.08
C THR A 87 8.50 -19.23 -7.53
N LYS A 88 8.22 -18.17 -8.29
CA LYS A 88 7.94 -18.22 -9.72
C LYS A 88 8.81 -17.18 -10.43
N GLY A 89 9.87 -17.63 -11.07
CA GLY A 89 10.90 -16.75 -11.65
C GLY A 89 11.48 -15.80 -10.60
N THR A 90 11.48 -14.50 -10.88
CA THR A 90 11.98 -13.43 -9.98
C THR A 90 10.98 -13.01 -8.90
N LYS A 91 9.87 -13.75 -8.74
CA LYS A 91 8.81 -13.43 -7.77
C LYS A 91 8.76 -14.48 -6.67
N ARG A 92 8.59 -14.01 -5.44
CA ARG A 92 8.20 -14.81 -4.28
C ARG A 92 6.75 -14.49 -3.95
N ILE A 93 5.94 -15.53 -3.91
CA ILE A 93 4.54 -15.45 -3.57
C ILE A 93 4.39 -16.03 -2.17
N TYR A 94 3.95 -15.19 -1.27
CA TYR A 94 3.64 -15.52 0.11
C TYR A 94 2.13 -15.56 0.28
N ARG A 95 1.62 -16.47 1.11
CA ARG A 95 0.19 -16.57 1.34
C ARG A 95 -0.14 -16.97 2.77
N SER A 96 -1.36 -16.66 3.17
CA SER A 96 -1.98 -17.23 4.36
C SER A 96 -3.49 -17.36 4.13
N HIS A 97 -4.10 -18.30 4.84
CA HIS A 97 -5.51 -18.64 4.73
C HIS A 97 -6.26 -18.15 5.96
N TYR A 98 -7.49 -17.68 5.75
CA TYR A 98 -8.29 -16.99 6.74
C TYR A 98 -9.76 -17.29 6.57
N ALA A 99 -10.48 -17.31 7.68
CA ALA A 99 -11.93 -17.22 7.68
C ALA A 99 -12.32 -15.78 8.01
N VAL A 100 -13.20 -15.17 7.21
CA VAL A 100 -13.65 -13.78 7.40
C VAL A 100 -15.16 -13.75 7.62
N GLY A 101 -15.61 -12.89 8.53
CA GLY A 101 -17.02 -12.66 8.84
C GLY A 101 -17.68 -13.80 9.62
N LYS A 102 -18.96 -13.59 9.98
CA LYS A 102 -19.75 -14.53 10.78
C LYS A 102 -19.91 -15.90 10.11
N LYS A 103 -19.99 -15.93 8.77
CA LYS A 103 -20.10 -17.16 7.96
C LYS A 103 -18.76 -17.88 7.75
N LYS A 104 -17.68 -17.46 8.41
CA LYS A 104 -16.33 -18.04 8.33
C LYS A 104 -15.87 -18.24 6.88
N GLU A 105 -16.12 -17.26 6.02
CA GLU A 105 -15.81 -17.40 4.60
C GLU A 105 -14.31 -17.52 4.37
N LYS A 106 -13.90 -18.57 3.67
CA LYS A 106 -12.50 -18.81 3.34
C LYS A 106 -11.98 -17.70 2.41
N ARG A 107 -10.83 -17.14 2.78
CA ARG A 107 -10.08 -16.12 2.03
C ARG A 107 -8.59 -16.45 2.11
N THR A 108 -7.85 -16.06 1.09
CA THR A 108 -6.39 -16.18 1.05
C THR A 108 -5.77 -14.80 0.87
N MET A 109 -4.97 -14.32 1.82
CA MET A 109 -4.11 -13.16 1.57
C MET A 109 -2.92 -13.62 0.77
N ARG A 110 -2.61 -12.92 -0.32
CA ARG A 110 -1.45 -13.17 -1.19
C ARG A 110 -0.59 -11.94 -1.21
N VAL A 111 0.71 -12.12 -0.98
CA VAL A 111 1.71 -11.05 -1.08
C VAL A 111 2.74 -11.48 -2.11
N ILE A 112 2.82 -10.73 -3.20
CA ILE A 112 3.80 -10.95 -4.26
C ILE A 112 4.95 -9.99 -4.05
N TYR A 113 6.13 -10.57 -3.91
CA TYR A 113 7.36 -9.88 -3.55
C TYR A 113 8.42 -10.17 -4.61
N SER A 114 9.22 -9.18 -5.01
CA SER A 114 10.33 -9.44 -5.93
C SER A 114 11.55 -10.00 -5.19
N THR A 115 12.28 -10.93 -5.82
CA THR A 115 13.57 -11.41 -5.32
C THR A 115 14.72 -10.43 -5.60
N ASN A 116 14.55 -9.55 -6.59
CA ASN A 116 15.50 -8.48 -6.86
C ASN A 116 15.43 -7.48 -5.70
N LYS A 117 16.52 -7.35 -4.93
CA LYS A 117 16.61 -6.51 -3.71
C LYS A 117 16.27 -5.03 -3.95
N LYS A 118 16.31 -4.56 -5.21
CA LYS A 118 15.91 -3.21 -5.61
C LYS A 118 14.37 -3.03 -5.68
N ILE A 119 13.64 -4.12 -5.87
CA ILE A 119 12.20 -4.12 -6.13
C ILE A 119 11.52 -4.80 -4.95
N GLY A 120 10.80 -4.02 -4.15
CA GLY A 120 10.13 -4.48 -2.92
C GLY A 120 8.86 -5.29 -3.20
N MET A 121 7.89 -5.18 -2.28
CA MET A 121 6.56 -5.76 -2.49
C MET A 121 5.94 -5.24 -3.78
N ILE A 122 5.60 -6.14 -4.71
CA ILE A 122 5.01 -5.79 -6.00
C ILE A 122 3.53 -5.50 -5.79
N THR A 123 2.81 -6.44 -5.16
CA THR A 123 1.38 -6.34 -4.94
C THR A 123 0.91 -7.23 -3.79
N ALA A 124 -0.24 -6.95 -3.18
CA ALA A 124 -0.81 -7.75 -2.10
C ALA A 124 -2.34 -7.77 -2.13
N TYR A 125 -2.98 -8.94 -2.26
CA TYR A 125 -4.43 -9.03 -2.47
C TYR A 125 -5.12 -10.20 -1.79
N TRP A 126 -6.42 -10.04 -1.54
CA TRP A 126 -7.33 -11.09 -1.14
C TRP A 126 -7.82 -11.93 -2.32
N GLY A 127 -7.70 -13.25 -2.21
CA GLY A 127 -8.39 -14.22 -3.06
C GLY A 127 -9.54 -14.89 -2.30
N ARG A 128 -10.62 -15.24 -3.02
CA ARG A 128 -11.73 -16.04 -2.47
C ARG A 128 -11.34 -17.51 -2.35
N GLY A 129 -11.66 -18.14 -1.24
CA GLY A 129 -11.34 -19.54 -0.96
C GLY A 129 -9.90 -19.77 -0.46
N HIS A 130 -9.55 -21.05 -0.28
CA HIS A 130 -8.18 -21.48 -0.05
C HIS A 130 -7.51 -21.67 -1.40
N ILE A 131 -6.51 -20.84 -1.72
CA ILE A 131 -5.87 -20.92 -3.02
C ILE A 131 -4.42 -21.39 -2.88
N SER A 132 -4.08 -22.40 -3.67
CA SER A 132 -2.73 -22.94 -3.76
C SER A 132 -1.74 -21.91 -4.29
N ALA A 133 -0.47 -22.14 -3.99
CA ALA A 133 0.62 -21.27 -4.42
C ALA A 133 0.77 -21.14 -5.94
N SER A 134 0.55 -22.24 -6.66
CA SER A 134 0.67 -22.32 -8.12
C SER A 134 -0.43 -21.54 -8.85
N LYS A 135 -1.58 -21.35 -8.18
CA LYS A 135 -2.73 -20.60 -8.69
C LYS A 135 -2.73 -19.13 -8.23
N CYS A 136 -1.62 -18.64 -7.67
CA CYS A 136 -1.42 -17.26 -7.24
C CYS A 136 -0.76 -16.36 -8.29
#